data_AF-A0A142XFI6-F1
#
_entry.id   AF-A0A142XFI6-F1
#
_cell.length_a   1.000
_cell.length_b   1.000
_cell.length_c   1.000
_cell.angle_alpha   90.00
_cell.angle_beta   90.00
_cell.angle_gamma   90.00
#
_symmetry.space_group_name_H-M   'P 1'
#
loop_
_entity.id
_entity.type
_entity.pdbx_description
1 polymer ?
#
loop_
_entity_poly.entity_id
_entity_poly.type
_entity_poly.pdbx_seq_one_letter_code
_entity_poly.pdbx_strand_id
1 'polypeptide(L)'
;MKPFHPMTKSPRAVAQEALRLAREALPAYSSKYSRKEFTQHQLFAILAVKTFLKTDYRSVVAVLDDFAELRTDLGLKKVPDHSTLCYAEARLLKGGPTSPSCSGPPRAHRTAG
;
A
#
# COMPACT_ATOMS: atom_id res chain seq x y z
N MET A 1 21.38 2.89 -20.58
CA MET A 1 21.51 1.62 -19.85
C MET A 1 20.69 1.71 -18.58
N LYS A 2 19.66 0.87 -18.39
CA LYS A 2 18.90 0.80 -17.13
C LYS A 2 19.74 -0.01 -16.13
N PRO A 3 19.95 0.45 -14.89
CA PRO A 3 20.64 -0.35 -13.89
C PRO A 3 19.83 -1.62 -13.61
N PHE A 4 20.50 -2.77 -13.72
CA PHE A 4 19.96 -4.04 -13.25
C PHE A 4 20.11 -4.02 -11.74
N HIS A 5 19.03 -3.72 -11.02
CA HIS A 5 19.06 -3.69 -9.56
C HIS A 5 19.16 -5.13 -9.05
N PRO A 6 20.31 -5.57 -8.50
CA PRO A 6 20.38 -6.87 -7.82
C PRO A 6 19.30 -6.84 -6.75
N MET A 7 18.41 -7.84 -6.78
CA MET A 7 17.20 -7.94 -5.95
C MET A 7 17.46 -7.38 -4.55
N THR A 8 16.99 -6.15 -4.33
CA THR A 8 17.42 -5.34 -3.20
C THR A 8 16.88 -5.97 -1.93
N LYS A 9 17.75 -6.29 -0.96
CA LYS A 9 17.34 -6.81 0.36
C LYS A 9 16.69 -5.74 1.26
N SER A 10 16.68 -4.48 0.82
CA SER A 10 16.14 -3.36 1.59
C SER A 10 14.70 -3.01 1.19
N PRO A 11 13.74 -2.99 2.14
CA PRO A 11 12.37 -2.56 1.86
C PRO A 11 12.29 -1.08 1.44
N ARG A 12 13.24 -0.24 1.84
CA ARG A 12 13.31 1.17 1.43
C ARG A 12 13.62 1.32 -0.07
N ALA A 13 14.55 0.50 -0.58
CA ALA A 13 14.88 0.50 -2.01
C ALA A 13 13.69 0.03 -2.86
N VAL A 14 12.97 -1.00 -2.38
CA VAL A 14 11.72 -1.47 -3.00
C VAL A 14 10.67 -0.36 -3.01
N ALA A 15 10.50 0.35 -1.89
CA ALA A 15 9.55 1.45 -1.77
C ALA A 15 9.84 2.57 -2.79
N GLN A 16 11.10 3.00 -2.89
CA GLN A 16 11.51 4.06 -3.81
C GLN A 16 11.32 3.66 -5.28
N GLU A 17 11.72 2.44 -5.63
CA GLU A 17 11.58 1.96 -7.01
C GLU A 17 10.11 1.75 -7.39
N ALA A 18 9.31 1.17 -6.50
CA ALA A 18 7.87 1.04 -6.72
C ALA A 18 7.19 2.41 -6.86
N LEU A 19 7.61 3.42 -6.07
CA LEU A 19 7.10 4.78 -6.17
C LEU A 19 7.48 5.42 -7.51
N ARG A 20 8.72 5.23 -7.97
CA ARG A 20 9.20 5.72 -9.27
C ARG A 20 8.38 5.12 -10.42
N LEU A 21 8.26 3.80 -10.44
CA LEU A 21 7.47 3.09 -11.46
C LEU A 21 5.99 3.50 -11.43
N ALA A 22 5.41 3.66 -10.24
CA ALA A 22 4.03 4.09 -10.12
C ALA A 22 3.81 5.51 -10.67
N ARG A 23 4.76 6.43 -10.45
CA ARG A 23 4.69 7.80 -11.01
C ARG A 23 4.69 7.81 -12.52
N GLU A 24 5.39 6.86 -13.15
CA GLU A 24 5.45 6.70 -14.60
C GLU A 24 4.19 6.02 -15.16
N ALA A 25 3.58 5.10 -14.41
CA ALA A 25 2.50 4.24 -14.90
C ALA A 25 1.07 4.68 -14.50
N LEU A 26 0.90 5.43 -13.39
CA LEU A 26 -0.40 5.73 -12.81
C LEU A 26 -0.64 7.24 -12.70
N PRO A 27 -1.90 7.71 -12.82
CA PRO A 27 -2.23 9.08 -12.46
C PRO A 27 -2.14 9.25 -10.93
N ALA A 28 -1.73 10.45 -10.47
CA ALA A 28 -1.55 10.73 -9.05
C ALA A 28 -2.80 10.48 -8.20
N TYR A 29 -3.99 10.70 -8.77
CA TYR A 29 -5.27 10.49 -8.11
C TYR A 29 -6.20 9.67 -9.00
N SER A 30 -7.05 8.85 -8.39
CA SER A 30 -8.01 8.03 -9.12
C SER A 30 -9.18 8.83 -9.69
N SER A 31 -9.47 10.00 -9.14
CA SER A 31 -10.57 10.88 -9.56
C SER A 31 -10.38 12.28 -8.97
N LYS A 32 -11.02 13.29 -9.59
CA LYS A 32 -11.09 14.67 -9.09
C LYS A 32 -11.73 14.79 -7.70
N TYR A 33 -12.60 13.84 -7.32
CA TYR A 33 -13.29 13.80 -6.03
C TYR A 33 -12.53 13.00 -4.96
N SER A 34 -11.38 12.43 -5.30
CA SER A 34 -10.64 11.60 -4.34
C SER A 34 -10.04 12.46 -3.23
N ARG A 35 -10.02 11.93 -2.01
CA ARG A 35 -9.37 12.55 -0.86
C ARG A 35 -7.88 12.67 -1.18
N LYS A 36 -7.36 13.89 -1.29
CA LYS A 36 -5.96 14.19 -1.66
C LYS A 36 -4.97 13.94 -0.50
N GLU A 37 -5.31 13.02 0.40
CA GLU A 37 -4.50 12.65 1.56
C GLU A 37 -3.33 11.75 1.13
N PHE A 38 -3.58 10.87 0.14
CA PHE A 38 -2.59 9.95 -0.41
C PHE A 38 -2.65 9.92 -1.94
N THR A 39 -1.49 9.81 -2.58
CA THR A 39 -1.43 9.56 -4.02
C THR A 39 -1.53 8.07 -4.32
N GLN A 40 -1.99 7.73 -5.52
CA GLN A 40 -1.99 6.33 -5.98
C GLN A 40 -0.57 5.75 -6.03
N HIS A 41 0.41 6.61 -6.31
CA HIS A 41 1.82 6.25 -6.32
C HIS A 41 2.30 5.75 -4.96
N GLN A 42 1.96 6.50 -3.92
CA GLN A 42 2.28 6.17 -2.53
C GLN A 42 1.61 4.87 -2.10
N LEU A 43 0.31 4.73 -2.38
CA LEU A 43 -0.44 3.54 -2.01
C LEU A 43 0.09 2.30 -2.72
N PHE A 44 0.44 2.42 -4.01
CA PHE A 44 1.07 1.34 -4.75
C PHE A 44 2.41 0.92 -4.14
N ALA A 45 3.28 1.89 -3.81
CA ALA A 45 4.58 1.61 -3.22
C ALA A 45 4.45 0.91 -1.84
N ILE A 46 3.47 1.29 -1.02
CA ILE A 46 3.19 0.60 0.26
C ILE A 46 2.74 -0.84 0.01
N LEU A 47 1.90 -1.09 -0.99
CA LEU A 47 1.49 -2.45 -1.35
C LEU A 47 2.66 -3.29 -1.86
N ALA A 48 3.60 -2.69 -2.59
CA ALA A 48 4.84 -3.37 -3.00
C ALA A 48 5.69 -3.76 -1.79
N VAL A 49 5.87 -2.86 -0.81
CA VAL A 49 6.57 -3.15 0.45
C VAL A 49 5.88 -4.26 1.24
N LYS A 50 4.53 -4.22 1.33
CA LYS A 50 3.74 -5.28 1.98
C LYS A 50 4.04 -6.65 1.35
N THR A 51 3.99 -6.74 0.02
CA THR A 51 4.27 -7.98 -0.72
C THR A 51 5.71 -8.43 -0.57
N PHE A 52 6.66 -7.49 -0.57
CA PHE A 52 8.08 -7.77 -0.37
C PHE A 52 8.37 -8.35 1.02
N LEU A 53 7.76 -7.77 2.07
CA LEU A 53 7.88 -8.25 3.44
C LEU A 53 7.01 -9.48 3.74
N LYS A 54 6.11 -9.86 2.82
CA LYS A 54 5.12 -10.94 2.98
C LYS A 54 4.25 -10.76 4.23
N THR A 55 3.78 -9.54 4.46
CA THR A 55 2.98 -9.19 5.65
C THR A 55 1.54 -8.82 5.29
N ASP A 56 0.69 -8.69 6.31
CA ASP A 56 -0.66 -8.16 6.17
C ASP A 56 -0.73 -6.62 6.23
N TYR A 57 -1.92 -6.08 5.98
CA TYR A 57 -2.18 -4.63 6.02
C TYR A 57 -1.90 -3.97 7.36
N ARG A 58 -2.26 -4.63 8.47
CA ARG A 58 -2.02 -4.08 9.82
C ARG A 58 -0.53 -4.03 10.13
N SER A 59 0.20 -5.07 9.74
CA SER A 59 1.64 -5.17 9.98
C SER A 59 2.42 -4.17 9.15
N VAL A 60 2.08 -3.94 7.87
CA VAL A 60 2.76 -2.89 7.07
C VAL A 60 2.45 -1.48 7.60
N VAL A 61 1.25 -1.26 8.15
CA VAL A 61 0.91 0.00 8.83
C VAL A 61 1.77 0.21 10.09
N ALA A 62 1.96 -0.83 10.91
CA ALA A 62 2.86 -0.77 12.07
C ALA A 62 4.31 -0.48 11.65
N VAL A 63 4.81 -1.15 10.61
CA VAL A 63 6.15 -0.87 10.04
C VAL A 63 6.26 0.58 9.57
N LEU A 64 5.23 1.15 8.95
CA LEU A 64 5.25 2.56 8.57
C LEU A 64 5.28 3.47 9.80
N ASP A 65 4.60 3.10 10.90
CA ASP A 65 4.61 3.88 12.14
C ASP A 65 6.00 3.86 12.81
N ASP A 66 6.60 2.68 12.93
CA ASP A 66 7.91 2.47 13.56
C ASP A 66 9.06 3.11 12.76
N PHE A 67 9.00 3.08 11.42
CA PHE A 67 10.11 3.51 10.56
C PHE A 67 9.81 4.85 9.84
N ALA A 68 10.18 5.95 10.49
CA ALA A 68 10.03 7.31 9.94
C ALA A 68 10.78 7.54 8.62
N GLU A 69 11.91 6.88 8.42
CA GLU A 69 12.69 6.97 7.17
C GLU A 69 11.90 6.43 5.97
N LEU A 70 11.21 5.29 6.15
CA LEU A 70 10.38 4.69 5.11
C LEU A 70 9.21 5.60 4.74
N ARG A 71 8.60 6.27 5.73
CA ARG A 71 7.56 7.29 5.50
C ARG A 71 8.11 8.47 4.71
N THR A 72 9.32 8.92 5.04
CA THR A 72 9.99 10.03 4.38
C THR A 72 10.30 9.71 2.92
N ASP A 73 10.84 8.51 2.66
CA ASP A 73 11.12 8.03 1.30
C ASP A 73 9.84 7.95 0.44
N LEU A 74 8.71 7.58 1.05
CA LEU A 74 7.40 7.54 0.41
C LEU A 74 6.73 8.93 0.32
N GLY A 75 7.26 9.95 1.00
CA GLY A 75 6.65 11.27 1.10
C GLY A 75 5.30 11.28 1.84
N LEU A 76 5.09 10.36 2.78
CA LEU A 76 3.86 10.24 3.55
C LEU A 76 3.81 11.29 4.66
N LYS A 77 2.77 12.14 4.63
CA LYS A 77 2.48 13.09 5.73
C LYS A 77 1.77 12.42 6.91
N LYS A 78 1.09 11.31 6.65
CA LYS A 78 0.32 10.53 7.62
C LYS A 78 0.44 9.05 7.27
N VAL A 79 0.30 8.17 8.25
CA VAL A 79 0.20 6.73 7.99
C VAL A 79 -1.22 6.40 7.51
N PRO A 80 -1.38 5.74 6.35
CA PRO A 80 -2.70 5.32 5.89
C PRO A 80 -3.25 4.21 6.76
N ASP A 81 -4.57 4.16 6.91
CA ASP A 81 -5.22 3.06 7.60
C ASP A 81 -5.26 1.78 6.74
N HIS A 82 -5.37 0.62 7.39
CA HIS A 82 -5.47 -0.68 6.72
C HIS A 82 -6.61 -0.76 5.70
N SER A 83 -7.77 -0.13 5.94
CA SER A 83 -8.87 -0.08 4.97
C SER A 83 -8.49 0.71 3.72
N THR A 84 -7.67 1.77 3.88
CA THR A 84 -7.20 2.58 2.73
C THR A 84 -6.32 1.75 1.81
N LEU A 85 -5.44 0.91 2.37
CA LEU A 85 -4.61 -0.01 1.60
C LEU A 85 -5.45 -1.10 0.91
N CYS A 86 -6.46 -1.63 1.59
CA CYS A 86 -7.37 -2.62 1.01
C CYS A 86 -8.11 -2.08 -0.22
N TYR A 87 -8.69 -0.88 -0.11
CA TYR A 87 -9.35 -0.23 -1.26
C TYR A 87 -8.37 0.12 -2.38
N ALA A 88 -7.15 0.51 -2.03
CA ALA A 88 -6.11 0.78 -3.01
C ALA A 88 -5.71 -0.47 -3.79
N GLU A 89 -5.53 -1.62 -3.11
CA GLU A 89 -5.16 -2.88 -3.74
C GLU A 89 -6.24 -3.33 -4.74
N ALA A 90 -7.50 -3.31 -4.33
CA ALA A 90 -8.61 -3.67 -5.20
C ALA A 90 -8.66 -2.79 -6.46
N ARG A 91 -8.44 -1.49 -6.29
CA ARG A 91 -8.44 -0.56 -7.42
C ARG A 91 -7.23 -0.73 -8.34
N LEU A 92 -6.04 -0.90 -7.77
CA LEU A 92 -4.78 -0.84 -8.51
C LEU A 92 -4.36 -2.19 -9.10
N LEU A 93 -4.69 -3.31 -8.44
CA LEU A 93 -4.22 -4.64 -8.84
C LEU A 93 -5.31 -5.52 -9.42
N LYS A 94 -6.60 -5.29 -9.10
CA LYS A 94 -7.72 -6.12 -9.56
C LYS A 94 -8.52 -5.55 -10.75
N GLY A 95 -8.00 -4.53 -11.43
CA GLY A 95 -8.48 -4.15 -12.76
C GLY A 95 -9.80 -3.35 -12.85
N GLY A 96 -10.23 -2.66 -11.79
CA GLY A 96 -11.39 -1.75 -11.85
C GLY A 96 -12.07 -1.54 -10.50
N PRO A 97 -13.05 -0.61 -10.39
CA PRO A 97 -13.79 -0.33 -9.15
C PRO A 97 -14.70 -1.50 -8.81
N THR A 98 -14.09 -2.59 -8.35
CA THR A 98 -14.77 -3.63 -7.62
C THR A 98 -14.89 -3.11 -6.21
N SER A 99 -16.10 -2.71 -5.80
CA SER A 99 -16.42 -2.55 -4.37
C SER A 99 -16.09 -3.88 -3.69
N PRO A 100 -15.00 -4.00 -2.91
CA PRO A 100 -14.78 -5.19 -2.15
C PRO A 100 -15.49 -4.95 -0.82
N SER A 101 -16.53 -5.72 -0.55
CA SER A 101 -17.01 -5.85 0.82
C SER A 101 -15.83 -6.37 1.64
N CYS A 102 -15.12 -5.47 2.33
CA CYS A 102 -14.20 -5.81 3.39
C CYS A 102 -15.04 -6.29 4.58
N SER A 103 -15.71 -7.42 4.39
CA SER A 103 -16.27 -8.21 5.46
C SER A 103 -15.07 -8.75 6.21
N GLY A 104 -14.85 -8.26 7.43
CA GLY A 104 -13.94 -8.91 8.36
C GLY A 104 -14.29 -10.41 8.48
N PRO A 105 -13.36 -11.24 8.99
CA PRO A 105 -13.63 -12.66 9.17
C PRO A 105 -14.94 -12.82 9.97
N PRO A 106 -15.81 -13.79 9.62
CA PRO A 106 -16.98 -14.06 10.44
C PRO A 106 -16.50 -14.37 11.86
N ARG A 107 -16.87 -13.52 12.81
CA ARG A 107 -16.72 -13.81 14.24
C ARG A 107 -17.42 -15.14 14.47
N ALA A 108 -16.65 -16.18 14.81
CA ALA A 108 -17.18 -17.44 15.27
C ALA A 108 -18.09 -17.14 16.47
N HIS A 109 -19.39 -17.35 16.31
CA HIS A 109 -20.33 -17.35 17.41
C HIS A 109 -20.01 -18.59 18.25
N ARG A 110 -19.34 -18.36 19.38
CA ARG A 110 -19.20 -19.37 20.42
C ARG A 110 -20.55 -19.45 21.14
N THR A 111 -21.41 -20.36 20.70
CA THR A 111 -22.63 -20.69 21.46
C THR A 111 -22.18 -21.42 22.73
N ALA A 112 -22.60 -20.88 23.88
CA ALA A 112 -22.37 -21.41 25.21
C ALA A 112 -23.63 -22.15 25.69
N GLY A 113 -23.44 -23.19 26.51
CA GLY A 113 -24.47 -23.79 27.37
C GLY A 113 -25.14 -25.03 26.81
#